data_AF-A0A0N0TRI4-F1
#
_entry.id   AF-A0A0N0TRI4-F1
#
_cell.length_a   1.000
_cell.length_b   1.000
_cell.length_c   1.000
_cell.angle_alpha   90.00
_cell.angle_beta   90.00
_cell.angle_gamma   90.00
#
_symmetry.space_group_name_H-M   'P 1'
#
loop_
_entity.id
_entity.type
_entity.pdbx_description
1 polymer ?
#
loop_
_entity_poly.entity_id
_entity_poly.type
_entity_poly.pdbx_seq_one_letter_code
_entity_poly.pdbx_strand_id
1 'polypeptide(L)'
;MWAKSAVLAAVLVTYTSGCTSAQPEPVTCAPFSLGADVYADVGKLASAKDTGTPSVVVLDEQHASRTGQVELAIMLNRLYHGAGLRHLALEGSVVEQPQPDLGWFTSMPDADIRRAVALQLLKQGEVSAAEFAAMVLPDFRLHAIEHEEEYRIGLASEDQRAYTGYLTAIALTTMTTDQIGQATALLDQGKAEEGIQYIIGTSPWTSERNQLLERKTPIVTSGEMQQLGTELEEKARQVGADVTEYREGLRKSREFFDAGARRSETMTANTAGIAAKQAGCAPIAMNIGAAHSTDVAESLGGRNMAYAIVSPSNLSLEWANGSLSPEAFHRKLAGQSVDPAGALGAILDGRRKPPPTTQQGWFKAKAQLAYATVVIARAAAAARAAGGGNKPPFDIDRAALGLGGDGPEEPRITVDLASIDMPDDSRNDVVFKVTLNDQNTDVWVKAGTVTPADSPSLSDQQSLERALKDVLRELKETPPASDAPPTDKPQAVAVIPGLNAAVATTKEGALGAAI
;
A
#
# COMPACT_ATOMS: atom_id res chain seq x y z
N MET A 1 7.69 -56.46 62.18
CA MET A 1 7.05 -57.77 61.92
C MET A 1 5.83 -57.54 61.05
N TRP A 2 5.83 -58.22 59.89
CA TRP A 2 4.72 -58.53 58.99
C TRP A 2 4.16 -57.42 58.08
N ALA A 3 4.65 -57.52 56.84
CA ALA A 3 4.15 -56.92 55.63
C ALA A 3 2.77 -57.44 55.22
N LYS A 4 2.03 -56.63 54.47
CA LYS A 4 1.09 -57.11 53.45
C LYS A 4 1.24 -56.26 52.18
N SER A 5 1.91 -56.85 51.20
CA SER A 5 1.93 -56.41 49.81
C SER A 5 0.59 -56.77 49.16
N ALA A 6 -0.05 -55.79 48.51
CA ALA A 6 -1.15 -56.03 47.57
C ALA A 6 -0.63 -55.73 46.16
N VAL A 7 -0.54 -56.77 45.34
CA VAL A 7 -0.20 -56.68 43.92
C VAL A 7 -1.48 -56.35 43.16
N LEU A 8 -1.55 -55.16 42.57
CA LEU A 8 -2.62 -54.76 41.64
C LEU A 8 -2.15 -55.09 40.22
N ALA A 9 -2.73 -56.11 39.60
CA ALA A 9 -2.50 -56.43 38.20
C ALA A 9 -3.33 -55.47 37.32
N ALA A 10 -2.67 -54.51 36.68
CA ALA A 10 -3.27 -53.68 35.65
C ALA A 10 -3.26 -54.43 34.32
N VAL A 11 -4.45 -54.80 33.83
CA VAL A 11 -4.65 -55.34 32.48
C VAL A 11 -4.59 -54.17 31.50
N LEU A 12 -3.47 -54.02 30.79
CA LEU A 12 -3.38 -53.12 29.64
C LEU A 12 -4.11 -53.77 28.45
N VAL A 13 -5.32 -53.28 28.15
CA VAL A 13 -6.00 -53.59 26.88
C VAL A 13 -5.50 -52.58 25.85
N THR A 14 -4.55 -52.98 25.00
CA THR A 14 -4.14 -52.21 23.82
C THR A 14 -5.20 -52.35 22.73
N TYR A 15 -6.11 -51.39 22.64
CA TYR A 15 -6.94 -51.20 21.45
C TYR A 15 -6.07 -50.60 20.34
N THR A 16 -5.56 -51.44 19.43
CA THR A 16 -5.00 -50.99 18.15
C THR A 16 -6.15 -50.69 17.20
N SER A 17 -6.86 -49.59 17.43
CA SER A 17 -7.76 -49.01 16.44
C SER A 17 -6.90 -48.47 15.31
N GLY A 18 -6.78 -49.26 14.22
CA GLY A 18 -6.13 -48.83 12.99
C GLY A 18 -6.93 -47.70 12.35
N CYS A 19 -6.68 -46.46 12.78
CA CYS A 19 -7.11 -45.27 12.04
C CYS A 19 -6.30 -45.22 10.74
N THR A 20 -6.78 -45.88 9.69
CA THR A 20 -6.43 -45.51 8.32
C THR A 20 -6.90 -44.08 8.11
N SER A 21 -6.00 -43.11 8.29
CA SER A 21 -6.21 -41.75 7.85
C SER A 21 -6.29 -41.79 6.32
N ALA A 22 -7.49 -41.96 5.77
CA ALA A 22 -7.72 -41.76 4.36
C ALA A 22 -7.20 -40.35 4.03
N GLN A 23 -6.21 -40.27 3.13
CA GLN A 23 -5.79 -38.99 2.61
C GLN A 23 -7.01 -38.35 1.94
N PRO A 24 -7.35 -37.09 2.25
CA PRO A 24 -8.47 -36.43 1.60
C PRO A 24 -8.26 -36.49 0.09
N GLU A 25 -9.31 -36.89 -0.65
CA GLU A 25 -9.22 -36.91 -2.11
C GLU A 25 -8.91 -35.51 -2.63
N PRO A 26 -8.03 -35.38 -3.65
CA PRO A 26 -7.68 -34.09 -4.21
C PRO A 26 -8.94 -33.41 -4.76
N VAL A 27 -9.16 -32.16 -4.36
CA VAL A 27 -10.27 -31.36 -4.87
C VAL A 27 -9.99 -31.01 -6.33
N THR A 28 -10.77 -31.57 -7.24
CA THR A 28 -10.69 -31.23 -8.67
C THR A 28 -11.35 -29.88 -8.90
N CYS A 29 -10.55 -28.88 -9.30
CA CYS A 29 -11.05 -27.56 -9.65
C CYS A 29 -11.38 -27.45 -11.14
N ALA A 30 -12.41 -26.68 -11.46
CA ALA A 30 -12.67 -26.29 -12.84
C ALA A 30 -11.48 -25.47 -13.36
N PRO A 31 -11.16 -25.55 -14.67
CA PRO A 31 -10.16 -24.68 -15.29
C PRO A 31 -10.48 -23.22 -14.98
N PHE A 32 -9.46 -22.49 -14.51
CA PHE A 32 -9.65 -21.10 -14.11
C PHE A 32 -9.49 -20.19 -15.31
N SER A 33 -10.56 -19.49 -15.65
CA SER A 33 -10.53 -18.38 -16.58
C SER A 33 -10.91 -17.11 -15.83
N LEU A 34 -9.99 -16.15 -15.76
CA LEU A 34 -10.31 -14.84 -15.22
C LEU A 34 -11.28 -14.14 -16.17
N GLY A 35 -12.49 -13.88 -15.70
CA GLY A 35 -13.51 -13.17 -16.48
C GLY A 35 -13.07 -11.74 -16.81
N ALA A 36 -13.35 -11.29 -18.03
CA ALA A 36 -13.00 -9.94 -18.48
C ALA A 36 -13.72 -8.83 -17.69
N ASP A 37 -14.83 -9.17 -17.05
CA ASP A 37 -15.58 -8.31 -16.15
C ASP A 37 -14.75 -7.85 -14.94
N VAL A 38 -13.77 -8.65 -14.50
CA VAL A 38 -12.90 -8.30 -13.36
C VAL A 38 -12.11 -7.03 -13.65
N TYR A 39 -11.40 -6.99 -14.78
CA TYR A 39 -10.53 -5.86 -15.12
C TYR A 39 -11.20 -4.82 -16.03
N ALA A 40 -12.37 -5.14 -16.61
CA ALA A 40 -13.13 -4.36 -17.60
C ALA A 40 -12.66 -2.91 -17.80
N ASP A 41 -13.29 -1.90 -17.27
CA ASP A 41 -12.99 -0.47 -17.38
C ASP A 41 -11.82 0.09 -16.54
N VAL A 42 -11.03 -0.77 -15.88
CA VAL A 42 -10.03 -0.36 -14.87
C VAL A 42 -8.65 -0.98 -15.06
N GLY A 43 -8.48 -1.88 -16.02
CA GLY A 43 -7.19 -2.47 -16.33
C GLY A 43 -7.20 -3.39 -17.53
N LYS A 44 -6.22 -4.29 -17.56
CA LYS A 44 -6.02 -5.26 -18.64
C LYS A 44 -5.43 -6.55 -18.10
N LEU A 45 -5.70 -7.63 -18.81
CA LEU A 45 -4.98 -8.89 -18.65
C LEU A 45 -3.63 -8.77 -19.36
N ALA A 46 -2.53 -8.83 -18.62
CA ALA A 46 -1.17 -8.75 -19.16
C ALA A 46 -0.67 -10.13 -19.62
N SER A 47 -0.91 -11.17 -18.82
CA SER A 47 -0.60 -12.55 -19.18
C SER A 47 -1.48 -13.53 -18.41
N ALA A 48 -1.61 -14.74 -18.92
CA ALA A 48 -2.31 -15.82 -18.22
C ALA A 48 -1.75 -17.18 -18.63
N LYS A 49 -1.84 -18.14 -17.72
CA LYS A 49 -1.56 -19.55 -17.95
C LYS A 49 -2.58 -20.37 -17.20
N ASP A 50 -3.29 -21.25 -17.90
CA ASP A 50 -4.20 -22.21 -17.27
C ASP A 50 -3.53 -23.59 -17.22
N THR A 51 -3.56 -24.21 -16.05
CA THR A 51 -3.04 -25.56 -15.82
C THR A 51 -4.06 -26.47 -15.12
N GLY A 52 -5.30 -25.99 -14.89
CA GLY A 52 -6.32 -26.73 -14.14
C GLY A 52 -6.01 -26.90 -12.64
N THR A 53 -5.16 -26.04 -12.07
CA THR A 53 -4.71 -26.08 -10.65
C THR A 53 -5.20 -24.85 -9.87
N PRO A 54 -5.05 -24.79 -8.52
CA PRO A 54 -5.38 -23.60 -7.75
C PRO A 54 -4.73 -22.36 -8.36
N SER A 55 -5.53 -21.33 -8.54
CA SER A 55 -5.18 -20.20 -9.40
C SER A 55 -4.75 -18.98 -8.63
N VAL A 56 -3.68 -18.35 -9.11
CA VAL A 56 -3.16 -17.10 -8.55
C VAL A 56 -3.54 -15.93 -9.47
N VAL A 57 -4.25 -14.94 -8.94
CA VAL A 57 -4.48 -13.68 -9.63
C VAL A 57 -3.45 -12.67 -9.15
N VAL A 58 -2.46 -12.39 -10.00
CA VAL A 58 -1.41 -11.41 -9.72
C VAL A 58 -1.92 -10.02 -10.08
N LEU A 59 -1.83 -9.09 -9.14
CA LEU A 59 -2.25 -7.71 -9.24
C LEU A 59 -1.01 -6.82 -9.26
N ASP A 60 -0.66 -6.31 -10.44
CA ASP A 60 0.47 -5.40 -10.58
C ASP A 60 0.14 -4.05 -9.94
N GLU A 61 1.04 -3.53 -9.11
CA GLU A 61 0.89 -2.20 -8.53
C GLU A 61 2.04 -1.25 -8.85
N GLN A 62 1.70 0.03 -8.81
CA GLN A 62 2.65 1.13 -8.71
C GLN A 62 2.38 1.85 -7.39
N HIS A 63 3.32 1.76 -6.45
CA HIS A 63 3.14 2.24 -5.07
C HIS A 63 2.77 3.74 -4.97
N ALA A 64 3.19 4.54 -5.96
CA ALA A 64 2.95 5.99 -6.02
C ALA A 64 1.59 6.40 -6.61
N SER A 65 0.87 5.47 -7.25
CA SER A 65 -0.34 5.80 -8.02
C SER A 65 -1.61 5.58 -7.22
N ARG A 66 -2.25 6.66 -6.75
CA ARG A 66 -3.57 6.56 -6.09
C ARG A 66 -4.63 6.04 -7.06
N THR A 67 -4.59 6.51 -8.30
CA THR A 67 -5.45 6.02 -9.40
C THR A 67 -5.31 4.50 -9.57
N GLY A 68 -4.09 4.00 -9.63
CA GLY A 68 -3.81 2.56 -9.76
C GLY A 68 -4.31 1.76 -8.55
N GLN A 69 -4.15 2.28 -7.33
CA GLN A 69 -4.66 1.63 -6.11
C GLN A 69 -6.20 1.55 -6.11
N VAL A 70 -6.90 2.58 -6.60
CA VAL A 70 -8.37 2.54 -6.72
C VAL A 70 -8.82 1.57 -7.82
N GLU A 71 -8.12 1.51 -8.96
CA GLU A 71 -8.37 0.53 -10.03
C GLU A 71 -8.20 -0.91 -9.51
N LEU A 72 -7.14 -1.18 -8.74
CA LEU A 72 -6.93 -2.47 -8.08
C LEU A 72 -8.00 -2.80 -7.03
N ALA A 73 -8.46 -1.82 -6.26
CA ALA A 73 -9.54 -2.02 -5.28
C ALA A 73 -10.86 -2.43 -5.96
N ILE A 74 -11.15 -1.88 -7.15
CA ILE A 74 -12.30 -2.27 -7.97
C ILE A 74 -12.15 -3.73 -8.44
N MET A 75 -10.97 -4.13 -8.94
CA MET A 75 -10.70 -5.52 -9.34
C MET A 75 -10.84 -6.49 -8.17
N LEU A 76 -10.31 -6.13 -6.98
CA LEU A 76 -10.43 -6.93 -5.77
C LEU A 76 -11.88 -7.10 -5.31
N ASN A 77 -12.69 -6.04 -5.36
CA ASN A 77 -14.12 -6.11 -5.07
C ASN A 77 -14.83 -7.09 -6.03
N ARG A 78 -14.53 -7.02 -7.33
CA ARG A 78 -15.09 -7.94 -8.34
C ARG A 78 -14.64 -9.39 -8.14
N LEU A 79 -13.37 -9.62 -7.86
CA LEU A 79 -12.83 -10.95 -7.55
C LEU A 79 -13.48 -11.54 -6.29
N TYR A 80 -13.66 -10.73 -5.25
CA TYR A 80 -14.28 -11.16 -3.99
C TYR A 80 -15.71 -11.66 -4.20
N HIS A 81 -16.51 -10.91 -4.96
CA HIS A 81 -17.91 -11.23 -5.20
C HIS A 81 -18.14 -12.24 -6.33
N GLY A 82 -17.38 -12.14 -7.42
CA GLY A 82 -17.56 -12.97 -8.62
C GLY A 82 -16.77 -14.28 -8.61
N ALA A 83 -15.57 -14.29 -8.02
CA ALA A 83 -14.67 -15.45 -8.00
C ALA A 83 -14.50 -16.06 -6.59
N GLY A 84 -15.13 -15.49 -5.56
CA GLY A 84 -15.02 -15.98 -4.19
C GLY A 84 -13.65 -15.76 -3.55
N LEU A 85 -12.86 -14.80 -4.05
CA LEU A 85 -11.55 -14.44 -3.49
C LEU A 85 -11.69 -14.08 -2.00
N ARG A 86 -10.87 -14.67 -1.13
CA ARG A 86 -10.80 -14.35 0.33
C ARG A 86 -9.40 -14.14 0.88
N HIS A 87 -8.38 -14.51 0.11
CA HIS A 87 -6.99 -14.50 0.55
C HIS A 87 -6.17 -13.66 -0.42
N LEU A 88 -5.32 -12.81 0.12
CA LEU A 88 -4.36 -12.03 -0.65
C LEU A 88 -2.97 -12.15 -0.04
N ALA A 89 -2.04 -12.64 -0.85
CA ALA A 89 -0.61 -12.61 -0.61
C ALA A 89 -0.07 -11.20 -0.92
N LEU A 90 0.59 -10.56 0.05
CA LEU A 90 0.91 -9.13 0.02
C LEU A 90 2.43 -8.87 0.03
N GLU A 91 2.95 -8.29 -1.04
CA GLU A 91 4.30 -7.71 -1.05
C GLU A 91 4.45 -6.62 0.03
N GLY A 92 5.63 -6.50 0.62
CA GLY A 92 5.94 -5.59 1.73
C GLY A 92 5.60 -6.17 3.10
N SER A 93 4.96 -7.34 3.16
CA SER A 93 4.66 -8.06 4.40
C SER A 93 5.61 -9.25 4.56
N VAL A 94 6.33 -9.30 5.68
CA VAL A 94 7.36 -10.32 5.93
C VAL A 94 6.88 -11.43 6.87
N VAL A 95 7.21 -12.68 6.55
CA VAL A 95 6.69 -13.87 7.24
C VAL A 95 7.23 -14.03 8.67
N GLU A 96 8.33 -13.35 9.00
CA GLU A 96 8.90 -13.29 10.34
C GLU A 96 8.07 -12.42 11.30
N GLN A 97 7.14 -11.62 10.80
CA GLN A 97 6.24 -10.78 11.59
C GLN A 97 4.83 -11.40 11.67
N PRO A 98 4.01 -11.01 12.66
CA PRO A 98 2.60 -11.37 12.68
C PRO A 98 1.93 -10.99 11.35
N GLN A 99 1.03 -11.86 10.90
CA GLN A 99 0.24 -11.61 9.70
C GLN A 99 -0.54 -10.29 9.86
N PRO A 100 -0.68 -9.47 8.79
CA PRO A 100 -1.40 -8.21 8.90
C PRO A 100 -2.84 -8.45 9.38
N ASP A 101 -3.18 -7.88 10.53
CA ASP A 101 -4.49 -8.01 11.15
C ASP A 101 -5.22 -6.66 11.22
N LEU A 102 -6.47 -6.67 10.77
CA LEU A 102 -7.37 -5.52 10.77
C LEU A 102 -8.56 -5.73 11.70
N GLY A 103 -8.48 -6.72 12.59
CA GLY A 103 -9.47 -6.95 13.65
C GLY A 103 -9.75 -5.68 14.45
N TRP A 104 -8.72 -4.89 14.77
CA TRP A 104 -8.86 -3.61 15.48
C TRP A 104 -9.71 -2.57 14.74
N PHE A 105 -9.66 -2.54 13.40
CA PHE A 105 -10.45 -1.62 12.59
C PHE A 105 -11.85 -2.15 12.39
N THR A 106 -11.96 -3.42 11.98
CA THR A 106 -13.24 -4.07 11.69
C THR A 106 -14.13 -4.25 12.93
N SER A 107 -13.55 -4.19 14.13
CA SER A 107 -14.29 -4.21 15.40
C SER A 107 -14.90 -2.87 15.81
N MET A 108 -14.61 -1.74 15.14
CA MET A 108 -15.31 -0.47 15.46
C MET A 108 -16.81 -0.62 15.17
N PRO A 109 -17.75 0.02 15.88
CA PRO A 109 -19.17 -0.34 15.80
C PRO A 109 -19.86 -0.14 14.43
N ASP A 110 -19.71 1.05 13.83
CA ASP A 110 -20.51 1.46 12.67
C ASP A 110 -19.83 1.12 11.34
N ALA A 111 -20.40 0.15 10.61
CA ALA A 111 -19.80 -0.35 9.37
C ALA A 111 -19.77 0.67 8.23
N ASP A 112 -20.76 1.56 8.17
CA ASP A 112 -20.82 2.55 7.10
C ASP A 112 -19.81 3.68 7.34
N ILE A 113 -19.62 4.09 8.59
CA ILE A 113 -18.53 5.02 8.97
C ILE A 113 -17.17 4.36 8.68
N ARG A 114 -16.95 3.12 9.10
CA ARG A 114 -15.70 2.39 8.84
C ARG A 114 -15.35 2.37 7.35
N ARG A 115 -16.31 1.98 6.50
CA ARG A 115 -16.09 1.91 5.05
C ARG A 115 -15.85 3.28 4.42
N ALA A 116 -16.56 4.32 4.86
CA ALA A 116 -16.34 5.68 4.37
C ALA A 116 -14.93 6.19 4.73
N VAL A 117 -14.46 5.93 5.95
CA VAL A 117 -13.09 6.25 6.38
C VAL A 117 -12.07 5.45 5.56
N ALA A 118 -12.26 4.15 5.37
CA ALA A 118 -11.37 3.33 4.55
C ALA A 118 -11.28 3.83 3.10
N LEU A 119 -12.42 4.21 2.51
CA LEU A 119 -12.47 4.78 1.15
C LEU A 119 -11.70 6.09 1.05
N GLN A 120 -11.82 6.96 2.05
CA GLN A 120 -11.07 8.21 2.10
C GLN A 120 -9.56 7.97 2.27
N LEU A 121 -9.15 7.00 3.10
CA LEU A 121 -7.75 6.63 3.26
C LEU A 121 -7.15 6.07 1.96
N LEU A 122 -7.92 5.26 1.21
CA LEU A 122 -7.52 4.79 -0.12
C LEU A 122 -7.38 5.96 -1.11
N LYS A 123 -8.37 6.87 -1.14
CA LYS A 123 -8.34 8.07 -1.99
C LYS A 123 -7.12 8.96 -1.70
N GLN A 124 -6.71 9.06 -0.44
CA GLN A 124 -5.53 9.81 -0.02
C GLN A 124 -4.22 9.09 -0.38
N GLY A 125 -4.25 7.78 -0.60
CA GLY A 125 -3.07 6.95 -0.86
C GLY A 125 -2.39 6.42 0.39
N GLU A 126 -3.05 6.52 1.55
CA GLU A 126 -2.55 6.06 2.86
C GLU A 126 -2.54 4.54 2.99
N VAL A 127 -3.54 3.89 2.40
CA VAL A 127 -3.63 2.43 2.31
C VAL A 127 -3.53 1.97 0.86
N SER A 128 -2.97 0.79 0.68
CA SER A 128 -3.04 0.05 -0.58
C SER A 128 -4.44 -0.49 -0.86
N ALA A 129 -4.66 -0.96 -2.09
CA ALA A 129 -5.88 -1.67 -2.49
C ALA A 129 -6.09 -2.94 -1.65
N ALA A 130 -5.02 -3.66 -1.35
CA ALA A 130 -5.03 -4.86 -0.52
C ALA A 130 -5.49 -4.56 0.91
N GLU A 131 -4.89 -3.54 1.53
CA GLU A 131 -5.29 -3.08 2.87
C GLU A 131 -6.74 -2.60 2.89
N PHE A 132 -7.14 -1.78 1.90
CA PHE A 132 -8.52 -1.34 1.76
C PHE A 132 -9.50 -2.53 1.67
N ALA A 133 -9.22 -3.52 0.82
CA ALA A 133 -10.05 -4.72 0.69
C ALA A 133 -10.22 -5.43 2.03
N ALA A 134 -9.14 -5.61 2.78
CA ALA A 134 -9.16 -6.24 4.10
C ALA A 134 -9.87 -5.38 5.18
N MET A 135 -9.97 -4.05 4.99
CA MET A 135 -10.74 -3.16 5.87
C MET A 135 -12.25 -3.21 5.61
N VAL A 136 -12.69 -3.47 4.37
CA VAL A 136 -14.11 -3.28 3.96
C VAL A 136 -14.84 -4.57 3.58
N LEU A 137 -14.13 -5.60 3.13
CA LEU A 137 -14.69 -6.89 2.74
C LEU A 137 -14.69 -7.81 3.96
N PRO A 138 -15.85 -8.41 4.31
CA PRO A 138 -15.88 -9.38 5.40
C PRO A 138 -14.97 -10.55 5.03
N ASP A 139 -14.40 -11.21 6.04
CA ASP A 139 -13.60 -12.44 5.91
C ASP A 139 -12.37 -12.40 4.96
N PHE A 140 -12.01 -11.24 4.41
CA PHE A 140 -10.83 -11.07 3.57
C PHE A 140 -9.55 -11.03 4.42
N ARG A 141 -8.53 -11.79 4.03
CA ARG A 141 -7.30 -11.99 4.80
C ARG A 141 -6.06 -11.65 3.99
N LEU A 142 -5.16 -10.90 4.62
CA LEU A 142 -3.83 -10.60 4.11
C LEU A 142 -2.82 -11.64 4.60
N HIS A 143 -1.87 -11.99 3.74
CA HIS A 143 -0.81 -12.94 4.04
C HIS A 143 0.55 -12.34 3.68
N ALA A 144 1.47 -12.37 4.62
CA ALA A 144 2.88 -12.05 4.40
C ALA A 144 3.52 -13.10 3.48
N ILE A 145 4.33 -12.64 2.53
CA ILE A 145 4.94 -13.49 1.50
C ILE A 145 6.41 -13.18 1.21
N GLU A 146 7.02 -12.18 1.86
CA GLU A 146 8.46 -11.90 1.74
C GLU A 146 9.22 -12.36 2.99
N HIS A 147 10.55 -12.46 2.86
CA HIS A 147 11.47 -12.61 3.99
C HIS A 147 12.11 -11.28 4.35
N GLU A 148 12.27 -11.01 5.65
CA GLU A 148 12.84 -9.75 6.13
C GLU A 148 14.28 -9.52 5.63
N GLU A 149 15.09 -10.57 5.52
CA GLU A 149 16.48 -10.47 5.05
C GLU A 149 16.59 -9.99 3.61
N GLU A 150 15.65 -10.39 2.74
CA GLU A 150 15.61 -9.96 1.35
C GLU A 150 15.09 -8.52 1.25
N TYR A 151 14.10 -8.17 2.07
CA TYR A 151 13.45 -6.86 2.08
C TYR A 151 14.38 -5.73 2.56
N ARG A 152 15.33 -6.05 3.45
CA ARG A 152 16.29 -5.09 4.02
C ARG A 152 17.34 -4.60 3.01
N ILE A 153 17.49 -5.29 1.88
CA ILE A 153 18.41 -4.87 0.82
C ILE A 153 17.78 -3.68 0.09
N GLY A 154 18.25 -2.48 0.42
CA GLY A 154 17.82 -1.23 -0.17
C GLY A 154 18.84 -0.70 -1.18
N LEU A 155 18.38 0.17 -2.08
CA LEU A 155 19.23 0.88 -3.02
C LEU A 155 19.35 2.35 -2.61
N ALA A 156 20.57 2.84 -2.37
CA ALA A 156 20.78 4.26 -2.11
C ALA A 156 20.67 5.07 -3.41
N SER A 157 20.27 6.34 -3.32
CA SER A 157 20.13 7.22 -4.49
C SER A 157 21.46 7.46 -5.22
N GLU A 158 22.59 7.42 -4.48
CA GLU A 158 23.93 7.47 -5.05
C GLU A 158 24.26 6.23 -5.90
N ASP A 159 23.80 5.06 -5.48
CA ASP A 159 24.05 3.81 -6.18
C ASP A 159 23.28 3.76 -7.53
N GLN A 160 22.08 4.35 -7.57
CA GLN A 160 21.26 4.45 -8.79
C GLN A 160 21.98 5.20 -9.93
N ARG A 161 22.82 6.20 -9.58
CA ARG A 161 23.56 6.97 -10.58
C ARG A 161 24.64 6.16 -11.29
N ALA A 162 25.01 4.99 -10.75
CA ALA A 162 26.08 4.18 -11.33
C ALA A 162 25.77 3.73 -12.76
N TYR A 163 24.52 3.40 -13.09
CA TYR A 163 24.14 3.02 -14.47
C TYR A 163 24.41 4.16 -15.45
N THR A 164 23.90 5.36 -15.15
CA THR A 164 24.15 6.56 -15.96
C THR A 164 25.64 6.88 -16.02
N GLY A 165 26.35 6.81 -14.90
CA GLY A 165 27.79 7.04 -14.84
C GLY A 165 28.60 6.09 -15.72
N TYR A 166 28.28 4.79 -15.71
CA TYR A 166 28.89 3.81 -16.62
C TYR A 166 28.59 4.14 -18.09
N LEU A 167 27.34 4.47 -18.43
CA LEU A 167 26.97 4.85 -19.79
C LEU A 167 27.74 6.10 -20.25
N THR A 168 27.85 7.12 -19.39
CA THR A 168 28.62 8.34 -19.66
C THR A 168 30.11 8.01 -19.86
N ALA A 169 30.73 7.24 -18.96
CA ALA A 169 32.14 6.86 -19.06
C ALA A 169 32.44 6.05 -20.33
N ILE A 170 31.56 5.11 -20.69
CA ILE A 170 31.68 4.32 -21.92
C ILE A 170 31.58 5.23 -23.15
N ALA A 171 30.58 6.11 -23.21
CA ALA A 171 30.39 7.01 -24.36
C ALA A 171 31.59 7.95 -24.56
N LEU A 172 32.13 8.52 -23.48
CA LEU A 172 33.30 9.41 -23.51
C LEU A 172 34.52 8.80 -24.22
N THR A 173 34.72 7.49 -24.14
CA THR A 173 35.85 6.81 -24.83
C THR A 173 35.76 6.87 -26.35
N THR A 174 34.58 7.16 -26.90
CA THR A 174 34.30 7.18 -28.34
C THR A 174 34.00 8.57 -28.90
N MET A 175 33.94 9.59 -28.04
CA MET A 175 33.59 10.95 -28.45
C MET A 175 34.73 11.63 -29.22
N THR A 176 34.36 12.45 -30.21
CA THR A 176 35.28 13.36 -30.89
C THR A 176 35.52 14.63 -30.06
N THR A 177 36.60 15.36 -30.37
CA THR A 177 36.89 16.65 -29.73
C THR A 177 35.73 17.64 -29.84
N ASP A 178 35.04 17.68 -30.99
CA ASP A 178 33.90 18.57 -31.21
C ASP A 178 32.72 18.18 -30.31
N GLN A 179 32.45 16.88 -30.16
CA GLN A 179 31.41 16.39 -29.25
C GLN A 179 31.74 16.70 -27.79
N ILE A 180 33.00 16.54 -27.38
CA ILE A 180 33.45 16.91 -26.03
C ILE A 180 33.25 18.41 -25.81
N GLY A 181 33.60 19.25 -26.78
CA GLY A 181 33.37 20.69 -26.71
C GLY A 181 31.90 21.06 -26.55
N GLN A 182 30.99 20.39 -27.27
CA GLN A 182 29.54 20.59 -27.14
C GLN A 182 29.01 20.16 -25.77
N ALA A 183 29.44 19.00 -25.26
CA ALA A 183 29.06 18.51 -23.94
C ALA A 183 29.52 19.48 -22.84
N THR A 184 30.79 19.89 -22.85
CA THR A 184 31.33 20.86 -21.88
C THR A 184 30.57 22.18 -21.93
N ALA A 185 30.24 22.68 -23.12
CA ALA A 185 29.47 23.91 -23.25
C ALA A 185 28.06 23.82 -22.61
N LEU A 186 27.40 22.65 -22.64
CA LEU A 186 26.14 22.43 -21.93
C LEU A 186 26.35 22.43 -20.41
N LEU A 187 27.38 21.73 -19.92
CA LEU A 187 27.70 21.66 -18.50
C LEU A 187 28.06 23.04 -17.92
N ASP A 188 28.86 23.83 -18.64
CA ASP A 188 29.25 25.20 -18.25
C ASP A 188 28.05 26.17 -18.20
N GLN A 189 26.97 25.87 -18.94
CA GLN A 189 25.70 26.60 -18.87
C GLN A 189 24.83 26.19 -17.68
N GLY A 190 25.28 25.24 -16.84
CA GLY A 190 24.50 24.65 -15.76
C GLY A 190 23.45 23.63 -16.23
N LYS A 191 23.50 23.20 -17.49
CA LYS A 191 22.59 22.21 -18.10
C LYS A 191 23.13 20.80 -17.94
N ALA A 192 23.24 20.36 -16.69
CA ALA A 192 23.90 19.10 -16.35
C ALA A 192 23.19 17.88 -16.96
N GLU A 193 21.87 17.84 -16.89
CA GLU A 193 21.07 16.72 -17.41
C GLU A 193 21.16 16.64 -18.94
N GLU A 194 21.00 17.77 -19.65
CA GLU A 194 21.13 17.80 -21.11
C GLU A 194 22.55 17.46 -21.57
N GLY A 195 23.57 17.89 -20.82
CA GLY A 195 24.97 17.52 -21.08
C GLY A 195 25.21 16.02 -20.95
N ILE A 196 24.71 15.39 -19.88
CA ILE A 196 24.82 13.93 -19.66
C ILE A 196 24.08 13.17 -20.77
N GLN A 197 22.85 13.57 -21.10
CA GLN A 197 22.05 12.94 -22.14
C GLN A 197 22.70 13.07 -23.51
N TYR A 198 23.28 14.23 -23.82
CA TYR A 198 24.06 14.42 -25.03
C TYR A 198 25.25 13.44 -25.10
N ILE A 199 26.04 13.33 -24.03
CA ILE A 199 27.19 12.40 -23.96
C ILE A 199 26.72 10.97 -24.24
N ILE A 200 25.72 10.49 -23.50
CA ILE A 200 25.19 9.12 -23.65
C ILE A 200 24.63 8.88 -25.06
N GLY A 201 24.02 9.90 -25.67
CA GLY A 201 23.47 9.86 -27.02
C GLY A 201 24.50 9.83 -28.15
N THR A 202 25.78 10.12 -27.89
CA THR A 202 26.82 10.12 -28.93
C THR A 202 27.19 8.72 -29.44
N SER A 203 26.91 7.68 -28.66
CA SER A 203 27.15 6.28 -29.04
C SER A 203 25.82 5.52 -29.17
N PRO A 204 25.56 4.83 -30.30
CA PRO A 204 24.33 4.07 -30.48
C PRO A 204 24.12 3.01 -29.39
N TRP A 205 25.20 2.37 -28.93
CA TRP A 205 25.11 1.33 -27.90
C TRP A 205 24.69 1.90 -26.55
N THR A 206 25.28 3.02 -26.11
CA THR A 206 24.91 3.64 -24.83
C THR A 206 23.52 4.27 -24.91
N SER A 207 23.16 4.86 -26.05
CA SER A 207 21.82 5.42 -26.30
C SER A 207 20.72 4.35 -26.17
N GLU A 208 20.90 3.18 -26.77
CA GLU A 208 19.93 2.06 -26.67
C GLU A 208 19.74 1.58 -25.22
N ARG A 209 20.83 1.46 -24.45
CA ARG A 209 20.75 1.06 -23.03
C ARG A 209 20.16 2.16 -22.14
N ASN A 210 20.39 3.42 -22.47
CA ASN A 210 19.77 4.54 -21.77
C ASN A 210 18.26 4.58 -21.99
N GLN A 211 17.79 4.26 -23.20
CA GLN A 211 16.36 4.12 -23.47
C GLN A 211 15.70 3.05 -22.59
N LEU A 212 16.42 1.98 -22.22
CA LEU A 212 15.95 1.02 -21.24
C LEU A 212 15.77 1.67 -19.85
N LEU A 213 16.75 2.44 -19.37
CA LEU A 213 16.67 3.16 -18.09
C LEU A 213 15.55 4.20 -18.04
N GLU A 214 15.26 4.84 -19.17
CA GLU A 214 14.21 5.86 -19.31
C GLU A 214 12.82 5.26 -19.58
N ARG A 215 12.74 3.94 -19.83
CA ARG A 215 11.50 3.27 -20.19
C ARG A 215 10.53 3.26 -19.00
N LYS A 216 9.40 3.94 -19.17
CA LYS A 216 8.31 3.97 -18.16
C LYS A 216 7.33 2.81 -18.30
N THR A 217 7.10 2.33 -19.53
CA THR A 217 6.14 1.26 -19.84
C THR A 217 6.67 0.38 -20.99
N PRO A 218 6.68 -0.96 -20.85
CA PRO A 218 6.54 -1.68 -19.58
C PRO A 218 7.66 -1.29 -18.61
N ILE A 219 7.37 -1.39 -17.31
CA ILE A 219 8.34 -1.13 -16.25
C ILE A 219 9.53 -2.09 -16.43
N VAL A 220 10.74 -1.57 -16.26
CA VAL A 220 11.96 -2.37 -16.33
C VAL A 220 11.99 -3.37 -15.17
N THR A 221 12.23 -4.64 -15.47
CA THR A 221 12.24 -5.70 -14.45
C THR A 221 13.58 -5.75 -13.70
N SER A 222 13.59 -6.43 -12.55
CA SER A 222 14.84 -6.69 -11.82
C SER A 222 15.84 -7.48 -12.66
N GLY A 223 15.37 -8.49 -13.40
CA GLY A 223 16.20 -9.28 -14.32
C GLY A 223 16.83 -8.44 -15.45
N GLU A 224 16.07 -7.55 -16.08
CA GLU A 224 16.61 -6.63 -17.11
C GLU A 224 17.71 -5.73 -16.54
N MET A 225 17.53 -5.22 -15.32
CA MET A 225 18.54 -4.36 -14.67
C MET A 225 19.82 -5.12 -14.26
N GLN A 226 19.70 -6.38 -13.84
CA GLN A 226 20.86 -7.25 -13.59
C GLN A 226 21.66 -7.50 -14.88
N GLN A 227 20.96 -7.83 -15.97
CA GLN A 227 21.57 -8.05 -17.27
C GLN A 227 22.29 -6.79 -17.73
N LEU A 228 21.63 -5.62 -17.65
CA LEU A 228 22.23 -4.34 -17.99
C LEU A 228 23.50 -4.07 -17.18
N GLY A 229 23.49 -4.32 -15.87
CA GLY A 229 24.69 -4.14 -15.04
C GLY A 229 25.87 -5.01 -15.49
N THR A 230 25.60 -6.25 -15.90
CA THR A 230 26.63 -7.16 -16.45
C THR A 230 27.14 -6.66 -17.81
N GLU A 231 26.25 -6.20 -18.69
CA GLU A 231 26.61 -5.62 -19.98
C GLU A 231 27.48 -4.37 -19.84
N LEU A 232 27.18 -3.51 -18.86
CA LEU A 232 27.94 -2.29 -18.59
C LEU A 232 29.37 -2.59 -18.13
N GLU A 233 29.57 -3.55 -17.22
CA GLU A 233 30.91 -3.96 -16.77
C GLU A 233 31.74 -4.53 -17.93
N GLU A 234 31.14 -5.40 -18.74
CA GLU A 234 31.82 -6.00 -19.88
C GLU A 234 32.17 -4.95 -20.93
N LYS A 235 31.23 -4.04 -21.22
CA LYS A 235 31.46 -2.99 -22.20
C LYS A 235 32.52 -2.01 -21.76
N ALA A 236 32.49 -1.57 -20.50
CA ALA A 236 33.51 -0.69 -19.93
C ALA A 236 34.91 -1.30 -20.03
N ARG A 237 35.04 -2.61 -19.74
CA ARG A 237 36.29 -3.37 -19.92
C ARG A 237 36.73 -3.43 -21.38
N GLN A 238 35.80 -3.66 -22.31
CA GLN A 238 36.08 -3.75 -23.74
C GLN A 238 36.65 -2.43 -24.31
N VAL A 239 36.10 -1.29 -23.90
CA VAL A 239 36.50 0.03 -24.43
C VAL A 239 37.57 0.74 -23.59
N GLY A 240 37.94 0.17 -22.44
CA GLY A 240 38.90 0.78 -21.52
C GLY A 240 38.38 2.04 -20.82
N ALA A 241 37.07 2.10 -20.54
CA ALA A 241 36.46 3.22 -19.82
C ALA A 241 36.89 3.25 -18.34
N ASP A 242 37.22 4.43 -17.81
CA ASP A 242 37.42 4.62 -16.38
C ASP A 242 36.08 4.75 -15.67
N VAL A 243 35.74 3.72 -14.90
CA VAL A 243 34.49 3.61 -14.14
C VAL A 243 34.75 3.45 -12.64
N THR A 244 35.93 3.86 -12.18
CA THR A 244 36.39 3.62 -10.80
C THR A 244 35.41 4.18 -9.78
N GLU A 245 34.88 5.39 -10.02
CA GLU A 245 33.92 6.05 -9.11
C GLU A 245 32.54 5.36 -9.08
N TYR A 246 32.14 4.67 -10.15
CA TYR A 246 30.79 4.08 -10.27
C TYR A 246 30.75 2.60 -9.89
N ARG A 247 31.91 1.93 -9.78
CA ARG A 247 31.99 0.47 -9.63
C ARG A 247 31.26 -0.05 -8.41
N GLU A 248 31.43 0.59 -7.27
CA GLU A 248 30.77 0.17 -6.02
C GLU A 248 29.24 0.40 -6.08
N GLY A 249 28.81 1.54 -6.64
CA GLY A 249 27.38 1.82 -6.84
C GLY A 249 26.71 0.82 -7.78
N LEU A 250 27.38 0.41 -8.86
CA LEU A 250 26.86 -0.61 -9.78
C LEU A 250 26.80 -1.98 -9.09
N ARG A 251 27.82 -2.34 -8.30
CA ARG A 251 27.84 -3.59 -7.52
C ARG A 251 26.66 -3.66 -6.56
N LYS A 252 26.42 -2.61 -5.77
CA LYS A 252 25.28 -2.53 -4.85
C LYS A 252 23.95 -2.52 -5.58
N SER A 253 23.86 -1.86 -6.73
CA SER A 253 22.65 -1.90 -7.55
C SER A 253 22.34 -3.31 -8.07
N ARG A 254 23.37 -4.03 -8.53
CA ARG A 254 23.22 -5.44 -8.92
C ARG A 254 22.77 -6.29 -7.74
N GLU A 255 23.38 -6.12 -6.57
CA GLU A 255 22.97 -6.82 -5.33
C GLU A 255 21.50 -6.55 -4.98
N PHE A 256 21.02 -5.31 -5.15
CA PHE A 256 19.62 -4.95 -4.97
C PHE A 256 18.70 -5.65 -5.98
N PHE A 257 19.04 -5.67 -7.26
CA PHE A 257 18.23 -6.35 -8.27
C PHE A 257 18.30 -7.88 -8.13
N ASP A 258 19.43 -8.44 -7.73
CA ASP A 258 19.60 -9.85 -7.35
C ASP A 258 18.68 -10.22 -6.19
N ALA A 259 18.57 -9.36 -5.18
CA ALA A 259 17.60 -9.51 -4.11
C ALA A 259 16.16 -9.41 -4.63
N GLY A 260 15.87 -8.48 -5.56
CA GLY A 260 14.57 -8.36 -6.21
C GLY A 260 14.11 -9.65 -6.90
N ALA A 261 15.00 -10.30 -7.66
CA ALA A 261 14.69 -11.58 -8.31
C ALA A 261 14.42 -12.71 -7.29
N ARG A 262 15.26 -12.81 -6.25
CA ARG A 262 15.02 -13.78 -5.16
C ARG A 262 13.68 -13.53 -4.44
N ARG A 263 13.32 -12.26 -4.20
CA ARG A 263 12.01 -11.90 -3.63
C ARG A 263 10.86 -12.38 -4.50
N SER A 264 10.95 -12.28 -5.83
CA SER A 264 9.94 -12.83 -6.74
C SER A 264 9.74 -14.35 -6.55
N GLU A 265 10.84 -15.10 -6.40
CA GLU A 265 10.79 -16.55 -6.13
C GLU A 265 10.21 -16.87 -4.75
N THR A 266 10.62 -16.13 -3.71
CA THR A 266 10.12 -16.26 -2.34
C THR A 266 8.62 -15.98 -2.27
N MET A 267 8.18 -14.87 -2.86
CA MET A 267 6.76 -14.47 -2.87
C MET A 267 5.88 -15.52 -3.57
N THR A 268 6.35 -16.07 -4.69
CA THR A 268 5.62 -17.14 -5.39
C THR A 268 5.61 -18.45 -4.62
N ALA A 269 6.72 -18.82 -3.96
CA ALA A 269 6.79 -20.00 -3.10
C ALA A 269 5.79 -19.91 -1.92
N ASN A 270 5.78 -18.77 -1.23
CA ASN A 270 4.90 -18.52 -0.10
C ASN A 270 3.43 -18.47 -0.53
N THR A 271 3.13 -17.80 -1.65
CA THR A 271 1.78 -17.77 -2.24
C THR A 271 1.28 -19.17 -2.59
N ALA A 272 2.13 -20.01 -3.20
CA ALA A 272 1.81 -21.40 -3.49
C ALA A 272 1.48 -22.18 -2.20
N GLY A 273 2.27 -21.97 -1.15
CA GLY A 273 2.04 -22.58 0.16
C GLY A 273 0.72 -22.15 0.82
N ILE A 274 0.28 -20.89 0.61
CA ILE A 274 -1.02 -20.41 1.08
C ILE A 274 -2.15 -21.04 0.26
N ALA A 275 -2.02 -21.06 -1.08
CA ALA A 275 -2.99 -21.64 -1.98
C ALA A 275 -3.24 -23.13 -1.67
N ALA A 276 -2.18 -23.90 -1.43
CA ALA A 276 -2.27 -25.33 -1.11
C ALA A 276 -2.98 -25.64 0.22
N LYS A 277 -3.07 -24.65 1.14
CA LYS A 277 -3.77 -24.79 2.42
C LYS A 277 -5.25 -24.41 2.32
N GLN A 278 -5.68 -23.76 1.23
CA GLN A 278 -7.07 -23.38 1.07
C GLN A 278 -7.93 -24.58 0.67
N ALA A 279 -9.10 -24.68 1.28
CA ALA A 279 -10.11 -25.63 0.84
C ALA A 279 -10.89 -25.05 -0.34
N GLY A 280 -11.09 -25.86 -1.39
CA GLY A 280 -11.88 -25.48 -2.56
C GLY A 280 -11.07 -24.88 -3.69
N CYS A 281 -11.76 -24.14 -4.57
CA CYS A 281 -11.24 -23.69 -5.86
C CYS A 281 -11.25 -22.17 -6.03
N ALA A 282 -11.48 -21.43 -4.94
CA ALA A 282 -11.38 -19.99 -4.98
C ALA A 282 -9.92 -19.58 -5.27
N PRO A 283 -9.69 -18.58 -6.13
CA PRO A 283 -8.35 -18.10 -6.39
C PRO A 283 -7.78 -17.41 -5.14
N ILE A 284 -6.45 -17.33 -5.09
CA ILE A 284 -5.73 -16.41 -4.21
C ILE A 284 -5.24 -15.21 -5.04
N ALA A 285 -5.29 -14.01 -4.47
CA ALA A 285 -4.69 -12.84 -5.08
C ALA A 285 -3.25 -12.69 -4.59
N MET A 286 -2.39 -12.13 -5.43
CA MET A 286 -1.03 -11.78 -5.09
C MET A 286 -0.80 -10.33 -5.54
N ASN A 287 -0.63 -9.40 -4.60
CA ASN A 287 -0.39 -8.00 -4.93
C ASN A 287 1.11 -7.72 -4.86
N ILE A 288 1.68 -7.31 -6.00
CA ILE A 288 3.12 -7.08 -6.17
C ILE A 288 3.38 -5.81 -6.97
N GLY A 289 4.50 -5.16 -6.74
CA GLY A 289 5.04 -4.13 -7.60
C GLY A 289 5.27 -4.66 -9.01
N ALA A 290 4.90 -3.86 -10.01
CA ALA A 290 4.97 -4.24 -11.42
C ALA A 290 6.38 -4.62 -11.94
N ALA A 291 7.44 -4.31 -11.19
CA ALA A 291 8.81 -4.74 -11.50
C ALA A 291 9.04 -6.25 -11.27
N HIS A 292 8.14 -6.92 -10.53
CA HIS A 292 8.20 -8.35 -10.21
C HIS A 292 7.39 -9.23 -11.17
N SER A 293 6.53 -8.64 -12.02
CA SER A 293 5.49 -9.37 -12.77
C SER A 293 6.04 -10.48 -13.67
N THR A 294 7.13 -10.23 -14.41
CA THR A 294 7.74 -11.23 -15.30
C THR A 294 8.32 -12.39 -14.50
N ASP A 295 9.16 -12.12 -13.50
CA ASP A 295 9.81 -13.15 -12.68
C ASP A 295 8.77 -13.99 -11.91
N VAL A 296 7.69 -13.36 -11.44
CA VAL A 296 6.56 -14.03 -10.80
C VAL A 296 5.81 -14.92 -11.78
N ALA A 297 5.55 -14.46 -13.02
CA ALA A 297 4.93 -15.28 -14.06
C ALA A 297 5.76 -16.54 -14.37
N GLU A 298 7.07 -16.36 -14.53
CA GLU A 298 8.00 -17.45 -14.80
C GLU A 298 8.06 -18.45 -13.64
N SER A 299 8.17 -17.97 -12.41
CA SER A 299 8.20 -18.84 -11.21
C SER A 299 6.88 -19.60 -11.01
N LEU A 300 5.72 -18.95 -11.15
CA LEU A 300 4.41 -19.62 -11.12
C LEU A 300 4.29 -20.66 -12.25
N GLY A 301 4.75 -20.29 -13.44
CA GLY A 301 4.80 -21.16 -14.60
C GLY A 301 5.65 -22.41 -14.38
N GLY A 302 6.83 -22.25 -13.78
CA GLY A 302 7.74 -23.34 -13.41
C GLY A 302 7.20 -24.25 -12.31
N ARG A 303 6.32 -23.73 -11.45
CA ARG A 303 5.58 -24.49 -10.41
C ARG A 303 4.30 -25.16 -10.93
N ASN A 304 4.02 -25.04 -12.23
CA ASN A 304 2.79 -25.52 -12.87
C ASN A 304 1.50 -24.96 -12.24
N MET A 305 1.55 -23.76 -11.67
CA MET A 305 0.37 -23.08 -11.13
C MET A 305 -0.37 -22.35 -12.25
N ALA A 306 -1.71 -22.38 -12.20
CA ALA A 306 -2.53 -21.52 -13.02
C ALA A 306 -2.43 -20.09 -12.51
N TYR A 307 -2.28 -19.12 -13.42
CA TYR A 307 -2.20 -17.72 -13.04
C TYR A 307 -2.81 -16.78 -14.09
N ALA A 308 -3.22 -15.61 -13.61
CA ALA A 308 -3.58 -14.46 -14.44
C ALA A 308 -2.92 -13.21 -13.85
N ILE A 309 -2.18 -12.46 -14.66
CA ILE A 309 -1.61 -11.17 -14.28
C ILE A 309 -2.49 -10.07 -14.84
N VAL A 310 -3.05 -9.26 -13.95
CA VAL A 310 -3.81 -8.07 -14.33
C VAL A 310 -3.09 -6.82 -13.87
N SER A 311 -3.08 -5.83 -14.75
CA SER A 311 -2.45 -4.53 -14.50
C SER A 311 -3.52 -3.44 -14.56
N PRO A 312 -3.57 -2.49 -13.60
CA PRO A 312 -4.41 -1.30 -13.68
C PRO A 312 -4.13 -0.50 -14.95
N SER A 313 -5.14 0.19 -15.47
CA SER A 313 -5.00 1.01 -16.69
C SER A 313 -3.95 2.09 -16.52
N ASN A 314 -3.82 2.65 -15.32
CA ASN A 314 -2.83 3.67 -14.99
C ASN A 314 -1.37 3.21 -15.19
N LEU A 315 -1.05 1.91 -15.02
CA LEU A 315 0.32 1.41 -15.28
C LEU A 315 0.72 1.49 -16.77
N SER A 316 -0.27 1.51 -17.66
CA SER A 316 -0.05 1.54 -19.11
C SER A 316 -0.14 2.93 -19.72
N LEU A 317 -0.56 3.92 -18.94
CA LEU A 317 -0.84 5.27 -19.40
C LEU A 317 0.14 6.22 -18.71
N GLU A 318 0.66 7.20 -19.45
CA GLU A 318 1.51 8.26 -18.89
C GLU A 318 0.68 9.24 -18.03
N TRP A 319 -0.13 8.71 -17.11
CA TRP A 319 -1.01 9.49 -16.27
C TRP A 319 -0.24 9.96 -15.05
N ALA A 320 0.21 11.20 -15.10
CA ALA A 320 0.69 11.90 -13.92
C ALA A 320 -0.46 12.21 -12.94
N ASN A 321 -1.68 12.42 -13.44
CA ASN A 321 -2.85 12.77 -12.64
C ASN A 321 -3.17 11.72 -11.56
N GLY A 322 -3.53 12.19 -10.37
CA GLY A 322 -3.79 11.34 -9.22
C GLY A 322 -2.57 10.69 -8.58
N SER A 323 -1.34 10.92 -9.08
CA SER A 323 -0.12 10.46 -8.40
C SER A 323 0.10 11.19 -7.07
N LEU A 324 0.83 10.54 -6.17
CA LEU A 324 1.42 11.21 -5.00
C LEU A 324 2.46 12.24 -5.46
N SER A 325 2.65 13.31 -4.68
CA SER A 325 3.79 14.21 -4.90
C SER A 325 5.09 13.48 -4.55
N PRO A 326 6.26 13.97 -5.02
CA PRO A 326 7.55 13.38 -4.65
C PRO A 326 7.73 13.30 -3.13
N GLU A 327 7.39 14.36 -2.39
CA GLU A 327 7.44 14.37 -0.93
C GLU A 327 6.51 13.32 -0.32
N ALA A 328 5.24 13.30 -0.72
CA ALA A 328 4.26 12.33 -0.20
C ALA A 328 4.67 10.88 -0.51
N PHE A 329 5.26 10.63 -1.68
CA PHE A 329 5.80 9.32 -2.04
C PHE A 329 7.00 8.94 -1.18
N HIS A 330 7.95 9.85 -0.96
CA HIS A 330 9.09 9.60 -0.08
C HIS A 330 8.67 9.32 1.36
N ARG A 331 7.67 10.06 1.87
CA ARG A 331 7.06 9.83 3.19
C ARG A 331 6.42 8.44 3.25
N LYS A 332 5.64 8.06 2.24
CA LYS A 332 5.09 6.69 2.14
C LYS A 332 6.18 5.62 2.15
N LEU A 333 7.26 5.80 1.38
CA LEU A 333 8.41 4.90 1.38
C LEU A 333 9.17 4.89 2.71
N ALA A 334 9.04 5.92 3.53
CA ALA A 334 9.53 5.92 4.90
C ALA A 334 8.54 5.25 5.87
N GLY A 335 7.33 4.86 5.46
CA GLY A 335 6.30 4.40 6.40
C GLY A 335 5.75 5.52 7.27
N GLN A 336 5.77 6.73 6.72
CA GLN A 336 5.16 7.95 7.22
C GLN A 336 3.85 8.20 6.47
N SER A 337 3.00 9.06 7.02
CA SER A 337 1.75 9.45 6.34
C SER A 337 2.04 10.23 5.06
N VAL A 338 1.20 10.06 4.04
CA VAL A 338 1.25 10.87 2.80
C VAL A 338 0.78 12.31 2.99
N ASP A 339 0.25 12.64 4.17
CA ASP A 339 -0.12 14.01 4.53
C ASP A 339 1.11 14.94 4.49
N PRO A 340 0.94 16.20 4.08
CA PRO A 340 2.01 17.20 4.13
C PRO A 340 2.37 17.58 5.57
N ALA A 341 3.52 18.22 5.74
CA ALA A 341 3.93 18.77 7.04
C ALA A 341 2.84 19.68 7.65
N GLY A 342 2.57 19.48 8.95
CA GLY A 342 1.54 20.23 9.69
C GLY A 342 0.12 19.66 9.60
N ALA A 343 -0.14 18.68 8.72
CA ALA A 343 -1.36 17.90 8.75
C ALA A 343 -1.25 16.71 9.73
N LEU A 344 -2.40 16.14 10.10
CA LEU A 344 -2.51 15.12 11.15
C LEU A 344 -1.52 13.97 10.95
N GLY A 345 -1.43 13.43 9.74
CA GLY A 345 -0.57 12.29 9.48
C GLY A 345 0.92 12.58 9.71
N ALA A 346 1.40 13.77 9.30
CA ALA A 346 2.79 14.17 9.52
C ALA A 346 3.14 14.37 11.00
N ILE A 347 2.16 14.78 11.82
CA ILE A 347 2.32 14.90 13.28
C ILE A 347 2.53 13.51 13.92
N LEU A 348 2.03 12.45 13.29
CA LEU A 348 2.05 11.10 13.83
C LEU A 348 3.25 10.25 13.37
N ASP A 349 4.11 10.75 12.47
CA ASP A 349 5.21 10.00 11.85
C ASP A 349 6.26 9.43 12.83
N GLY A 350 6.98 8.36 12.42
CA GLY A 350 8.15 7.92 13.20
C GLY A 350 9.05 6.76 12.75
N ARG A 351 9.00 6.19 11.53
CA ARG A 351 9.84 5.00 11.14
C ARG A 351 10.29 4.99 9.66
N ARG A 352 10.83 3.85 9.14
CA ARG A 352 11.46 3.61 7.80
C ARG A 352 10.82 2.37 7.13
N LYS A 353 10.65 2.40 5.78
CA LYS A 353 10.06 1.42 4.81
C LYS A 353 8.99 0.46 5.35
N PRO A 354 7.70 0.60 4.99
CA PRO A 354 6.63 0.08 5.83
C PRO A 354 6.33 -1.41 5.55
N PRO A 355 6.28 -2.26 6.59
CA PRO A 355 5.22 -3.26 6.70
C PRO A 355 3.85 -2.56 6.53
N PRO A 356 2.77 -3.25 6.10
CA PRO A 356 1.47 -2.64 5.81
C PRO A 356 1.14 -1.48 6.75
N THR A 357 0.89 -0.29 6.18
CA THR A 357 0.67 0.96 6.91
C THR A 357 -0.35 0.78 8.03
N THR A 358 -1.35 -0.07 7.77
CA THR A 358 -2.39 -0.49 8.70
C THR A 358 -1.91 -1.06 10.04
N GLN A 359 -0.67 -1.54 10.12
CA GLN A 359 -0.09 -2.08 11.36
C GLN A 359 0.65 -1.02 12.19
N GLN A 360 0.93 0.16 11.62
CA GLN A 360 1.67 1.21 12.32
C GLN A 360 0.80 1.89 13.38
N GLY A 361 1.37 2.16 14.56
CA GLY A 361 0.65 2.84 15.66
C GLY A 361 0.09 4.20 15.25
N TRP A 362 0.87 4.97 14.48
CA TRP A 362 0.44 6.25 13.92
C TRP A 362 -0.79 6.14 13.02
N PHE A 363 -0.85 5.10 12.19
CA PHE A 363 -1.96 4.88 11.28
C PHE A 363 -3.21 4.50 12.05
N LYS A 364 -3.08 3.58 13.03
CA LYS A 364 -4.17 3.19 13.92
C LYS A 364 -4.75 4.40 14.65
N ALA A 365 -3.89 5.29 15.16
CA ALA A 365 -4.31 6.54 15.79
C ALA A 365 -5.05 7.46 14.80
N LYS A 366 -4.53 7.65 13.58
CA LYS A 366 -5.18 8.44 12.52
C LYS A 366 -6.55 7.88 12.14
N ALA A 367 -6.66 6.58 11.92
CA ALA A 367 -7.90 5.92 11.53
C ALA A 367 -8.95 5.94 12.65
N GLN A 368 -8.55 5.71 13.90
CA GLN A 368 -9.42 5.87 15.08
C GLN A 368 -9.90 7.31 15.22
N LEU A 369 -9.01 8.30 15.02
CA LEU A 369 -9.36 9.70 15.08
C LEU A 369 -10.34 10.10 13.97
N ALA A 370 -10.10 9.63 12.74
CA ALA A 370 -11.02 9.82 11.63
C ALA A 370 -12.42 9.25 11.94
N TYR A 371 -12.49 8.00 12.43
CA TYR A 371 -13.74 7.36 12.82
C TYR A 371 -14.46 8.16 13.92
N ALA A 372 -13.77 8.48 15.02
CA ALA A 372 -14.34 9.24 16.13
C ALA A 372 -14.84 10.63 15.69
N THR A 373 -14.09 11.29 14.81
CA THR A 373 -14.47 12.59 14.23
C THR A 373 -15.80 12.52 13.50
N VAL A 374 -16.01 11.48 12.68
CA VAL A 374 -17.29 11.29 11.96
C VAL A 374 -18.44 11.06 12.93
N VAL A 375 -18.26 10.19 13.93
CA VAL A 375 -19.29 9.91 14.95
C VAL A 375 -19.69 11.20 15.69
N ILE A 376 -18.72 11.96 16.18
CA ILE A 376 -18.95 13.20 16.95
C ILE A 376 -19.62 14.26 16.08
N ALA A 377 -19.13 14.49 14.86
CA ALA A 377 -19.70 15.49 13.96
C ALA A 377 -21.14 15.16 13.56
N ARG A 378 -21.46 13.87 13.32
CA ARG A 378 -22.83 13.42 13.00
C ARG A 378 -23.77 13.60 14.18
N ALA A 379 -23.34 13.23 15.38
CA ALA A 379 -24.12 13.42 16.59
C ALA A 379 -24.40 14.92 16.85
N ALA A 380 -23.40 15.78 16.66
CA ALA A 380 -23.56 17.23 16.75
C ALA A 380 -24.56 17.77 15.71
N ALA A 381 -24.46 17.31 14.46
CA ALA A 381 -25.40 17.69 13.39
C ALA A 381 -26.84 17.23 13.70
N ALA A 382 -27.02 16.00 14.19
CA ALA A 382 -28.32 15.47 14.58
C ALA A 382 -28.94 16.25 15.76
N ALA A 383 -28.14 16.55 16.79
CA ALA A 383 -28.58 17.35 17.95
C ALA A 383 -29.05 18.76 17.55
N ARG A 384 -28.35 19.38 16.58
CA ARG A 384 -28.76 20.67 15.99
C ARG A 384 -30.09 20.55 15.23
N ALA A 385 -30.21 19.54 14.36
CA ALA A 385 -31.43 19.30 13.59
C ALA A 385 -32.67 19.06 14.47
N ALA A 386 -32.47 18.49 15.66
CA ALA A 386 -33.52 18.26 16.66
C ALA A 386 -33.92 19.51 17.47
N GLY A 387 -33.37 20.70 17.19
CA GLY A 387 -33.77 21.95 17.84
C GLY A 387 -33.06 22.28 19.15
N GLY A 388 -31.85 21.74 19.39
CA GLY A 388 -30.93 22.24 20.42
C GLY A 388 -31.12 21.70 21.84
N GLY A 389 -31.91 20.65 22.04
CA GLY A 389 -32.15 20.05 23.36
C GLY A 389 -30.99 19.21 23.91
N ASN A 390 -30.23 18.52 23.04
CA ASN A 390 -29.11 17.69 23.45
C ASN A 390 -27.82 18.51 23.46
N LYS A 391 -27.34 18.83 24.67
CA LYS A 391 -26.01 19.40 24.86
C LYS A 391 -24.95 18.30 24.70
N PRO A 392 -23.70 18.63 24.30
CA PRO A 392 -22.58 17.69 24.37
C PRO A 392 -22.55 16.95 25.72
N PRO A 393 -22.19 15.65 25.76
CA PRO A 393 -21.54 14.87 24.71
C PRO A 393 -22.50 14.13 23.75
N PHE A 394 -23.76 14.56 23.61
CA PHE A 394 -24.73 13.98 22.65
C PHE A 394 -25.04 12.48 22.87
N ASP A 395 -25.03 12.02 24.12
CA ASP A 395 -25.18 10.60 24.50
C ASP A 395 -24.13 9.68 23.85
N ILE A 396 -22.98 10.22 23.45
CA ILE A 396 -21.84 9.46 22.94
C ILE A 396 -21.03 8.95 24.12
N ASP A 397 -20.71 7.65 24.10
CA ASP A 397 -19.75 7.03 25.00
C ASP A 397 -18.50 6.54 24.25
N ARG A 398 -17.55 5.99 25.00
CA ARG A 398 -16.31 5.44 24.41
C ARG A 398 -16.57 4.25 23.48
N ALA A 399 -17.61 3.47 23.73
CA ALA A 399 -17.94 2.30 22.92
C ALA A 399 -18.43 2.76 21.52
N ALA A 400 -19.30 3.76 21.45
CA ALA A 400 -19.77 4.36 20.21
C ALA A 400 -18.63 4.92 19.34
N LEU A 401 -17.58 5.45 19.97
CA LEU A 401 -16.37 5.93 19.29
C LEU A 401 -15.42 4.81 18.81
N GLY A 402 -15.73 3.54 19.08
CA GLY A 402 -14.80 2.44 18.80
C GLY A 402 -13.55 2.46 19.69
N LEU A 403 -13.62 3.13 20.86
CA LEU A 403 -12.54 3.29 21.83
C LEU A 403 -12.84 2.59 23.17
N GLY A 404 -13.72 1.58 23.11
CA GLY A 404 -14.05 0.71 24.24
C GLY A 404 -12.96 -0.33 24.52
N GLY A 405 -13.00 -0.94 25.70
CA GLY A 405 -11.99 -1.93 26.15
C GLY A 405 -12.19 -3.34 25.59
N ASP A 406 -13.26 -3.59 24.84
CA ASP A 406 -13.63 -4.93 24.35
C ASP A 406 -12.97 -5.29 23.00
N GLY A 407 -12.19 -4.37 22.41
CA GLY A 407 -11.44 -4.60 21.18
C GLY A 407 -10.20 -5.49 21.39
N PRO A 408 -9.63 -6.05 20.31
CA PRO A 408 -8.42 -6.88 20.39
C PRO A 408 -7.16 -6.10 20.76
N GLU A 409 -7.20 -4.76 20.73
CA GLU A 409 -6.08 -3.87 20.98
C GLU A 409 -6.53 -2.65 21.78
N GLU A 410 -5.64 -2.11 22.62
CA GLU A 410 -5.88 -0.86 23.32
C GLU A 410 -6.03 0.32 22.33
N PRO A 411 -6.98 1.25 22.58
CA PRO A 411 -7.10 2.45 21.77
C PRO A 411 -5.80 3.26 21.72
N ARG A 412 -5.44 3.76 20.54
CA ARG A 412 -4.28 4.64 20.32
C ARG A 412 -4.60 6.11 20.57
N ILE A 413 -5.88 6.43 20.72
CA ILE A 413 -6.36 7.76 21.11
C ILE A 413 -7.32 7.70 22.29
N THR A 414 -7.43 8.81 23.00
CA THR A 414 -8.47 9.06 24.00
C THR A 414 -9.19 10.36 23.67
N VAL A 415 -10.51 10.33 23.50
CA VAL A 415 -11.32 11.54 23.32
C VAL A 415 -11.77 12.06 24.68
N ASP A 416 -11.52 13.33 24.96
CA ASP A 416 -12.08 14.02 26.12
C ASP A 416 -13.53 14.42 25.82
N LEU A 417 -14.50 13.59 26.22
CA LEU A 417 -15.92 13.82 25.96
C LEU A 417 -16.44 15.13 26.59
N ALA A 418 -15.81 15.60 27.68
CA ALA A 418 -16.20 16.85 28.34
C ALA A 418 -15.71 18.10 27.58
N SER A 419 -14.75 17.93 26.65
CA SER A 419 -14.22 18.99 25.81
C SER A 419 -15.03 19.25 24.53
N ILE A 420 -16.01 18.38 24.22
CA ILE A 420 -16.83 18.49 23.01
C ILE A 420 -17.67 19.76 23.08
N ASP A 421 -17.50 20.62 22.08
CA ASP A 421 -18.06 21.95 22.03
C ASP A 421 -18.53 22.30 20.60
N MET A 422 -19.55 23.14 20.49
CA MET A 422 -20.13 23.60 19.23
C MET A 422 -19.97 25.12 19.16
N PRO A 423 -18.93 25.65 18.49
CA PRO A 423 -18.67 27.07 18.47
C PRO A 423 -19.87 27.86 17.92
N ASP A 424 -20.31 28.88 18.66
CA ASP A 424 -21.52 29.67 18.38
C ASP A 424 -21.53 30.33 16.98
N ASP A 425 -20.34 30.64 16.46
CA ASP A 425 -20.11 31.29 15.16
C ASP A 425 -20.12 30.31 13.98
N SER A 426 -20.15 29.00 14.25
CA SER A 426 -20.11 27.94 13.24
C SER A 426 -21.42 27.15 13.22
N ARG A 427 -22.13 27.19 12.09
CA ARG A 427 -23.41 26.46 11.97
C ARG A 427 -23.24 24.94 11.98
N ASN A 428 -22.07 24.44 11.59
CA ASN A 428 -21.84 23.01 11.35
C ASN A 428 -20.61 22.42 12.05
N ASP A 429 -19.83 23.20 12.81
CA ASP A 429 -18.54 22.69 13.32
C ASP A 429 -18.69 22.11 14.72
N VAL A 430 -17.82 21.16 15.05
CA VAL A 430 -17.62 20.63 16.39
C VAL A 430 -16.13 20.71 16.69
N VAL A 431 -15.78 21.06 17.92
CA VAL A 431 -14.40 21.06 18.40
C VAL A 431 -14.28 20.16 19.61
N PHE A 432 -13.21 19.37 19.68
CA PHE A 432 -12.95 18.47 20.80
C PHE A 432 -11.46 18.17 20.94
N LYS A 433 -11.06 17.79 22.15
CA LYS A 433 -9.70 17.43 22.52
C LYS A 433 -9.51 15.92 22.44
N VAL A 434 -8.34 15.53 21.95
CA VAL A 434 -7.90 14.13 21.84
C VAL A 434 -6.49 14.00 22.38
N THR A 435 -6.24 12.98 23.20
CA THR A 435 -4.89 12.57 23.60
C THR A 435 -4.43 11.43 22.69
N LEU A 436 -3.26 11.61 22.07
CA LEU A 436 -2.56 10.58 21.30
C LEU A 436 -1.78 9.70 22.29
N ASN A 437 -2.31 8.53 22.62
CA ASN A 437 -1.83 7.73 23.75
C ASN A 437 -0.36 7.31 23.57
N ASP A 438 0.05 6.97 22.35
CA ASP A 438 1.42 6.54 22.04
C ASP A 438 2.46 7.66 22.22
N GLN A 439 2.05 8.92 22.09
CA GLN A 439 2.92 10.08 22.20
C GLN A 439 2.73 10.84 23.52
N ASN A 440 1.66 10.54 24.26
CA ASN A 440 1.21 11.33 25.40
C ASN A 440 1.08 12.82 25.06
N THR A 441 0.53 13.10 23.87
CA THR A 441 0.37 14.46 23.32
C THR A 441 -1.09 14.77 23.13
N ASP A 442 -1.51 15.95 23.58
CA ASP A 442 -2.87 16.44 23.35
C ASP A 442 -2.95 17.22 22.03
N VAL A 443 -4.01 16.96 21.27
CA VAL A 443 -4.40 17.69 20.07
C VAL A 443 -5.87 18.10 20.16
N TRP A 444 -6.23 19.12 19.39
CA TRP A 444 -7.57 19.62 19.21
C TRP A 444 -8.01 19.41 17.78
N VAL A 445 -9.22 18.88 17.62
CA VAL A 445 -9.85 18.64 16.33
C VAL A 445 -11.00 19.61 16.16
N LYS A 446 -11.02 20.34 15.04
CA LYS A 446 -12.21 21.04 14.54
C LYS A 446 -12.71 20.27 13.32
N ALA A 447 -13.97 19.87 13.32
CA ALA A 447 -14.57 19.14 12.21
C ALA A 447 -15.94 19.72 11.85
N GLY A 448 -16.29 19.70 10.57
CA GLY A 448 -17.54 20.25 10.08
C GLY A 448 -17.99 19.60 8.78
N THR A 449 -19.30 19.62 8.55
CA THR A 449 -19.91 19.11 7.32
C THR A 449 -19.96 20.21 6.26
N VAL A 450 -19.33 19.97 5.11
CA VAL A 450 -19.33 20.87 3.94
C VAL A 450 -20.63 20.71 3.12
N THR A 451 -21.18 19.50 3.12
CA THR A 451 -22.49 19.14 2.57
C THR A 451 -23.18 18.17 3.53
N PRO A 452 -24.51 17.97 3.47
CA PRO A 452 -25.16 16.90 4.23
C PRO A 452 -24.44 15.58 3.93
N ALA A 453 -23.73 15.06 4.92
CA ALA A 453 -22.89 13.89 4.77
C ALA A 453 -23.76 12.62 4.83
N ASP A 454 -24.63 12.45 3.85
CA ASP A 454 -25.26 11.17 3.61
C ASP A 454 -24.14 10.19 3.26
N SER A 455 -23.84 9.26 4.17
CA SER A 455 -22.99 8.12 3.81
C SER A 455 -23.79 7.30 2.81
N PRO A 456 -23.37 7.17 1.55
CA PRO A 456 -23.90 6.09 0.74
C PRO A 456 -23.65 4.80 1.52
N SER A 457 -24.66 3.94 1.63
CA SER A 457 -24.41 2.61 2.20
C SER A 457 -23.39 1.92 1.31
N LEU A 458 -22.23 1.60 1.86
CA LEU A 458 -21.15 0.89 1.15
C LEU A 458 -21.23 -0.61 1.41
N SER A 459 -22.43 -1.10 1.77
CA SER A 459 -22.63 -2.45 2.29
C SER A 459 -22.82 -3.52 1.23
N ASP A 460 -23.30 -3.14 0.05
CA ASP A 460 -23.41 -4.02 -1.10
C ASP A 460 -22.30 -3.74 -2.14
N GLN A 461 -22.01 -4.76 -2.94
CA GLN A 461 -20.99 -4.73 -4.00
C GLN A 461 -21.13 -3.53 -4.93
N GLN A 462 -22.36 -3.24 -5.38
CA GLN A 462 -22.59 -2.23 -6.42
C GLN A 462 -22.41 -0.83 -5.87
N SER A 463 -22.84 -0.59 -4.63
CA SER A 463 -22.66 0.70 -3.97
C SER A 463 -21.18 0.97 -3.64
N LEU A 464 -20.43 -0.05 -3.21
CA LEU A 464 -18.98 0.07 -3.01
C LEU A 464 -18.24 0.34 -4.33
N GLU A 465 -18.56 -0.41 -5.39
CA GLU A 465 -17.94 -0.21 -6.71
C GLU A 465 -18.26 1.18 -7.27
N ARG A 466 -19.50 1.67 -7.12
CA ARG A 466 -19.88 3.03 -7.54
C ARG A 466 -19.04 4.08 -6.81
N ALA A 467 -18.90 3.96 -5.50
CA ALA A 467 -18.10 4.88 -4.71
C ALA A 467 -16.61 4.87 -5.13
N LEU A 468 -16.03 3.69 -5.38
CA LEU A 468 -14.68 3.57 -5.93
C LEU A 468 -14.54 4.23 -7.31
N LYS A 469 -15.53 4.06 -8.19
CA LYS A 469 -15.55 4.70 -9.52
C LYS A 469 -15.68 6.22 -9.45
N ASP A 470 -16.44 6.74 -8.49
CA ASP A 470 -16.52 8.18 -8.25
C ASP A 470 -15.17 8.73 -7.78
N VAL A 471 -14.51 8.05 -6.82
CA VAL A 471 -13.13 8.39 -6.41
C VAL A 471 -12.16 8.32 -7.59
N LEU A 472 -12.26 7.29 -8.43
CA LEU A 472 -11.40 7.12 -9.60
C LEU A 472 -11.57 8.27 -10.60
N ARG A 473 -12.81 8.69 -10.86
CA ARG A 473 -13.12 9.85 -11.72
C ARG A 473 -12.48 11.12 -11.16
N GLU A 474 -12.69 11.40 -9.88
CA GLU A 474 -12.11 12.57 -9.20
C GLU A 474 -10.58 12.58 -9.29
N LEU A 475 -9.92 11.44 -9.03
CA LEU A 475 -8.46 11.34 -9.11
C LEU A 475 -7.92 11.54 -10.53
N LYS A 476 -8.64 11.07 -11.56
CA LYS A 476 -8.26 11.28 -12.97
C LYS A 476 -8.37 12.75 -13.38
N GLU A 477 -9.33 13.47 -12.80
CA GLU A 477 -9.54 14.91 -13.01
C GLU A 477 -8.58 15.77 -12.16
N THR A 478 -8.00 15.19 -11.10
CA THR A 478 -7.08 15.89 -10.20
C THR A 478 -5.66 15.90 -10.79
N PRO A 479 -5.04 17.08 -11.00
CA PRO A 479 -3.64 17.17 -11.42
C PRO A 479 -2.70 16.42 -10.46
N PRO A 480 -1.47 16.08 -10.88
CA PRO A 480 -0.47 15.53 -9.97
C PRO A 480 -0.32 16.46 -8.78
N ALA A 481 -0.24 15.89 -7.57
CA ALA A 481 0.00 16.72 -6.39
C ALA A 481 1.35 17.41 -6.53
N SER A 482 1.35 18.75 -6.49
CA SER A 482 2.56 19.53 -6.29
C SER A 482 2.89 19.55 -4.79
N ASP A 483 4.18 19.59 -4.45
CA ASP A 483 4.58 19.82 -3.07
C ASP A 483 4.03 21.18 -2.62
N ALA A 484 3.07 21.16 -1.70
CA ALA A 484 2.52 22.37 -1.12
C ALA A 484 3.56 22.93 -0.13
N PRO A 485 3.83 24.24 -0.14
CA PRO A 485 4.72 24.82 0.86
C PRO A 485 4.15 24.53 2.26
N PRO A 486 5.00 24.22 3.25
CA PRO A 486 4.55 24.04 4.63
C PRO A 486 3.79 25.29 5.09
N THR A 487 2.64 25.08 5.72
CA THR A 487 1.83 26.17 6.25
C THR A 487 1.85 26.15 7.77
N ASP A 488 2.08 27.30 8.40
CA ASP A 488 2.00 27.45 9.87
C ASP A 488 0.58 27.25 10.41
N LYS A 489 -0.43 27.26 9.53
CA LYS A 489 -1.84 27.07 9.91
C LYS A 489 -2.24 25.61 9.72
N PRO A 490 -3.04 25.05 10.65
CA PRO A 490 -3.66 23.75 10.46
C PRO A 490 -4.48 23.73 9.18
N GLN A 491 -4.26 22.70 8.35
CA GLN A 491 -5.03 22.49 7.13
C GLN A 491 -6.19 21.55 7.41
N ALA A 492 -7.38 21.90 6.90
CA ALA A 492 -8.49 20.98 6.88
C ALA A 492 -8.27 19.89 5.83
N VAL A 493 -8.46 18.65 6.23
CA VAL A 493 -8.40 17.47 5.37
C VAL A 493 -9.75 16.78 5.38
N ALA A 494 -10.14 16.23 4.23
CA ALA A 494 -11.34 15.40 4.15
C ALA A 494 -11.14 14.12 4.98
N VAL A 495 -12.06 13.86 5.91
CA VAL A 495 -12.09 12.65 6.75
C VAL A 495 -12.96 11.58 6.11
N ILE A 496 -14.08 12.00 5.53
CA ILE A 496 -14.95 11.25 4.61
C ILE A 496 -15.52 12.24 3.59
N PRO A 497 -16.10 11.79 2.45
CA PRO A 497 -16.81 12.69 1.55
C PRO A 497 -17.84 13.56 2.30
N GLY A 498 -17.74 14.89 2.14
CA GLY A 498 -18.65 15.86 2.78
C GLY A 498 -18.30 16.26 4.21
N LEU A 499 -17.24 15.69 4.82
CA LEU A 499 -16.78 16.03 6.17
C LEU A 499 -15.28 16.31 6.18
N ASN A 500 -14.92 17.53 6.59
CA ASN A 500 -13.54 17.97 6.74
C ASN A 500 -13.19 18.10 8.22
N ALA A 501 -11.91 17.92 8.54
CA ALA A 501 -11.37 18.20 9.87
C ALA A 501 -9.98 18.80 9.80
N ALA A 502 -9.68 19.70 10.74
CA ALA A 502 -8.36 20.24 10.99
C ALA A 502 -7.90 19.84 12.39
N VAL A 503 -6.61 19.54 12.53
CA VAL A 503 -6.00 19.14 13.80
C VAL A 503 -4.89 20.11 14.18
N ALA A 504 -4.85 20.54 15.43
CA ALA A 504 -3.84 21.45 15.97
C ALA A 504 -3.42 21.04 17.38
N THR A 505 -2.27 21.52 17.86
CA THR A 505 -1.82 21.28 19.25
C THR A 505 -2.52 22.19 20.27
N THR A 506 -3.30 23.18 19.82
CA THR A 506 -4.03 24.13 20.68
C THR A 506 -5.48 24.29 20.19
N LYS A 507 -6.41 24.63 21.09
CA LYS A 507 -7.82 24.85 20.75
C LYS A 507 -7.96 26.01 19.78
N GLU A 508 -7.22 27.10 20.03
CA GLU A 508 -7.21 28.31 19.20
C GLU A 508 -6.69 28.02 17.79
N GLY A 509 -5.65 27.18 17.67
CA GLY A 509 -5.14 26.72 16.38
C GLY A 509 -6.20 25.97 15.59
N ALA A 510 -6.89 25.02 16.23
CA ALA A 510 -7.95 24.24 15.58
C ALA A 510 -9.14 25.15 15.17
N LEU A 511 -9.57 26.07 16.04
CA LEU A 511 -10.65 27.02 15.76
C LEU A 511 -10.31 27.95 14.58
N GLY A 512 -9.05 28.36 14.46
CA GLY A 512 -8.55 29.21 13.38
C GLY A 512 -8.43 28.53 12.01
N ALA A 513 -8.63 27.22 11.93
CA ALA A 513 -8.64 26.49 10.67
C ALA A 513 -9.94 26.73 9.88
N ALA A 514 -9.81 26.89 8.56
CA ALA A 514 -10.93 26.94 7.64
C ALA A 514 -11.35 25.51 7.28
N ILE A 515 -12.60 25.15 7.57
CA ILE A 515 -13.18 23.81 7.32
C ILE A 515 -13.97 23.79 6.01
#